data_AF-A0A926W7K3-F1
#
_entry.id   AF-A0A926W7K3-F1
#
_cell.length_a   1.000
_cell.length_b   1.000
_cell.length_c   1.000
_cell.angle_alpha   90.00
_cell.angle_beta   90.00
_cell.angle_gamma   90.00
#
_symmetry.space_group_name_H-M   'P 1'
#
loop_
_entity.id
_entity.type
_entity.pdbx_description
1 polymer ?
#
loop_
_entity_poly.entity_id
_entity_poly.type
_entity_poly.pdbx_seq_one_letter_code
_entity_poly.pdbx_strand_id
1 'polypeptide(L)'
;MTGTLTQVTPTAAELDQVQQAIAAHVRTIDAHPNRREGAYPYCLFHPPGQPIRGTVMIFHGFSAKPHQMSRLASYLFDNGFNIYQCNLAGHALVNPAKNWPQIDLKPEYAEPLKQKVRQDPVLSRSINNFKTSAGSAEKLNRIQQLALTARLLAVEPRLLDIKQAIERPNDPAFDRYFTSSHMNYLVEARDRMAELAAMPGPIYTIGLSTGGSVALGLAASAPDRVKRVVAYAPLLEVYGEERRQYVELTGPLDIAEMGWDPALQFPVGCLTAADRFGGSYVCSRTSIQTLKSIPTFLVLTENEDAADIKTNQRFFQDIGGTNNRHRYHLYRAQDMVPHPMVDPTEVSQGMSNQFWKSLYQETFRFLTQGEVSAANMASLSLAADLPAVPDVI
;
A
#
# COMPACT_ATOMS: atom_id res chain seq x y z
N MET A 1 26.29 9.89 12.93
CA MET A 1 25.93 11.15 13.62
C MET A 1 24.45 11.10 13.95
N THR A 2 24.12 10.83 15.21
CA THR A 2 22.76 10.90 15.76
C THR A 2 22.40 12.37 15.95
N GLY A 3 21.97 13.03 14.88
CA GLY A 3 21.42 14.39 14.98
C GLY A 3 20.07 14.32 15.67
N THR A 4 19.95 14.95 16.83
CA THR A 4 18.66 15.20 17.49
C THR A 4 17.74 15.87 16.47
N LEU A 5 16.55 15.31 16.24
CA LEU A 5 15.59 15.95 15.33
C LEU A 5 15.29 17.36 15.83
N THR A 6 15.62 18.35 15.01
CA THR A 6 15.25 19.74 15.25
C THR A 6 13.73 19.83 15.16
N GLN A 7 13.10 20.29 16.24
CA GLN A 7 11.68 20.62 16.22
C GLN A 7 11.47 21.90 15.42
N VAL A 8 10.33 22.00 14.75
CA VAL A 8 9.89 23.20 14.04
C VAL A 8 8.57 23.67 14.64
N THR A 9 8.29 24.96 14.57
CA THR A 9 7.08 25.53 15.17
C THR A 9 6.19 26.11 14.07
N PRO A 10 5.07 25.46 13.71
CA PRO A 10 4.13 26.00 12.74
C PRO A 10 3.48 27.29 13.22
N THR A 11 3.39 28.27 12.34
CA THR A 11 2.60 29.49 12.55
C THR A 11 1.12 29.23 12.28
N ALA A 12 0.25 30.13 12.75
CA ALA A 12 -1.18 30.04 12.48
C ALA A 12 -1.48 30.12 10.97
N ALA A 13 -0.81 31.03 10.26
CA ALA A 13 -0.98 31.20 8.81
C ALA A 13 -0.60 29.95 8.01
N GLU A 14 0.49 29.27 8.38
CA GLU A 14 0.91 28.02 7.73
C GLU A 14 -0.10 26.90 7.98
N LEU A 15 -0.58 26.74 9.21
CA LEU A 15 -1.59 25.73 9.55
C LEU A 15 -2.92 26.01 8.86
N ASP A 16 -3.38 27.27 8.83
CA ASP A 16 -4.60 27.67 8.15
C ASP A 16 -4.53 27.36 6.65
N GLN A 17 -3.39 27.66 6.00
CA GLN A 17 -3.20 27.35 4.58
C GLN A 17 -3.25 25.85 4.29
N VAL A 18 -2.61 25.03 5.13
CA VAL A 18 -2.62 23.57 4.99
C VAL A 18 -4.04 23.02 5.21
N GLN A 19 -4.73 23.46 6.27
CA GLN A 19 -6.09 23.05 6.55
C GLN A 19 -7.06 23.44 5.44
N GLN A 20 -6.90 24.63 4.84
CA GLN A 20 -7.70 25.06 3.70
C GLN A 20 -7.46 24.20 2.45
N ALA A 21 -6.21 23.81 2.17
CA ALA A 21 -5.88 22.93 1.05
C ALA A 21 -6.50 21.53 1.23
N ILE A 22 -6.37 20.93 2.42
CA ILE A 22 -6.99 19.64 2.74
C ILE A 22 -8.52 19.75 2.69
N ALA A 23 -9.11 20.82 3.25
CA ALA A 23 -10.55 21.05 3.18
C ALA A 23 -11.06 21.22 1.74
N ALA A 24 -10.25 21.78 0.84
CA ALA A 24 -10.59 21.82 -0.58
C ALA A 24 -10.67 20.43 -1.19
N HIS A 25 -9.71 19.55 -0.89
CA HIS A 25 -9.77 18.14 -1.30
C HIS A 25 -11.00 17.42 -0.71
N VAL A 26 -11.28 17.59 0.59
CA VAL A 26 -12.47 17.01 1.23
C VAL A 26 -13.76 17.44 0.52
N ARG A 27 -13.90 18.72 0.16
CA ARG A 27 -15.05 19.21 -0.63
C ARG A 27 -15.18 18.51 -1.99
N THR A 28 -14.08 18.11 -2.63
CA THR A 28 -14.15 17.34 -3.89
C THR A 28 -14.73 15.95 -3.67
N ILE A 29 -14.44 15.32 -2.53
CA ILE A 29 -15.01 14.02 -2.14
C ILE A 29 -16.50 14.18 -1.85
N ASP A 30 -16.87 15.20 -1.05
CA ASP A 30 -18.27 15.46 -0.68
C ASP A 30 -19.17 15.71 -1.89
N ALA A 31 -18.65 16.46 -2.87
CA ALA A 31 -19.36 16.76 -4.10
C ALA A 31 -19.47 15.55 -5.06
N HIS A 32 -18.70 14.49 -4.83
CA HIS A 32 -18.68 13.35 -5.74
C HIS A 32 -19.86 12.39 -5.50
N PRO A 33 -20.66 12.03 -6.53
CA PRO A 33 -21.83 11.17 -6.35
C PRO A 33 -21.48 9.75 -5.89
N ASN A 34 -20.26 9.29 -6.21
CA ASN A 34 -19.75 7.98 -5.80
C ASN A 34 -18.85 8.04 -4.56
N ARG A 35 -19.02 8.99 -3.63
CA ARG A 35 -18.19 9.03 -2.42
C ARG A 35 -18.36 7.75 -1.58
N ARG A 36 -17.27 7.25 -1.00
CA ARG A 36 -17.24 6.08 -0.12
C ARG A 36 -17.30 6.54 1.33
N GLU A 37 -18.35 6.14 2.03
CA GLU A 37 -18.56 6.51 3.42
C GLU A 37 -17.37 6.09 4.31
N GLY A 38 -16.95 7.00 5.20
CA GLY A 38 -15.80 6.78 6.10
C GLY A 38 -14.43 6.72 5.42
N ALA A 39 -14.35 6.92 4.09
CA ALA A 39 -13.08 6.96 3.36
C ALA A 39 -12.61 8.40 3.15
N TYR A 40 -12.70 9.22 4.19
CA TYR A 40 -12.20 10.60 4.19
C TYR A 40 -10.76 10.64 4.69
N PRO A 41 -9.94 11.57 4.18
CA PRO A 41 -8.64 11.81 4.76
C PRO A 41 -8.81 12.36 6.18
N TYR A 42 -7.85 12.07 7.04
CA TYR A 42 -7.91 12.41 8.46
C TYR A 42 -6.62 13.12 8.90
N CYS A 43 -6.75 14.22 9.64
CA CYS A 43 -5.61 15.03 10.08
C CYS A 43 -5.63 15.23 11.60
N LEU A 44 -4.43 15.20 12.20
CA LEU A 44 -4.18 15.58 13.59
C LEU A 44 -3.04 16.61 13.59
N PHE A 45 -3.36 17.87 13.84
CA PHE A 45 -2.38 18.95 13.91
C PHE A 45 -2.35 19.57 15.29
N HIS A 46 -1.14 19.77 15.81
CA HIS A 46 -0.94 20.53 17.03
C HIS A 46 -1.31 22.01 16.81
N PRO A 47 -1.75 22.72 17.86
CA PRO A 47 -2.04 24.15 17.79
C PRO A 47 -0.86 24.98 17.25
N PRO A 48 -1.14 26.14 16.63
CA PRO A 48 -0.11 27.10 16.23
C PRO A 48 0.83 27.43 17.41
N GLY A 49 2.12 27.58 17.12
CA GLY A 49 3.12 27.92 18.14
C GLY A 49 3.63 26.72 18.95
N GLN A 50 3.04 25.52 18.80
CA GLN A 50 3.55 24.30 19.42
C GLN A 50 4.67 23.67 18.57
N PRO A 51 5.87 23.39 19.14
CA PRO A 51 6.92 22.68 18.43
C PRO A 51 6.51 21.25 18.03
N ILE A 52 6.79 20.88 16.79
CA ILE A 52 6.55 19.54 16.22
C ILE A 52 7.85 18.93 15.68
N ARG A 53 7.89 17.61 15.57
CA ARG A 53 9.00 16.82 15.00
C ARG A 53 8.96 16.75 13.47
N GLY A 54 7.89 17.26 12.86
CA GLY A 54 7.55 17.18 11.45
C GLY A 54 6.15 16.60 11.24
N THR A 55 5.82 16.29 9.99
CA THR A 55 4.51 15.77 9.61
C THR A 55 4.63 14.37 9.02
N VAL A 56 3.80 13.44 9.49
CA VAL A 56 3.75 12.06 9.02
C VAL A 56 2.54 11.88 8.11
N MET A 57 2.80 11.57 6.85
CA MET A 57 1.79 11.12 5.90
C MET A 57 1.61 9.61 6.03
N ILE A 58 0.39 9.13 6.21
CA ILE A 58 0.09 7.70 6.43
C ILE A 58 -0.85 7.19 5.34
N PHE A 59 -0.48 6.09 4.67
CA PHE A 59 -1.25 5.47 3.59
C PHE A 59 -1.73 4.07 3.97
N HIS A 60 -3.05 3.86 3.93
CA HIS A 60 -3.70 2.59 4.29
C HIS A 60 -3.45 1.47 3.27
N GLY A 61 -3.78 0.23 3.64
CA GLY A 61 -3.73 -0.94 2.75
C GLY A 61 -4.83 -0.95 1.69
N PHE A 62 -4.69 -1.81 0.68
CA PHE A 62 -5.47 -1.79 -0.57
C PHE A 62 -7.00 -1.62 -0.36
N SER A 63 -7.67 -2.55 0.30
CA SER A 63 -9.14 -2.48 0.46
C SER A 63 -9.62 -1.57 1.62
N ALA A 64 -8.70 -1.03 2.40
CA ALA A 64 -9.01 -0.31 3.63
C ALA A 64 -9.42 1.16 3.38
N LYS A 65 -9.48 1.93 4.47
CA LYS A 65 -9.78 3.37 4.51
C LYS A 65 -8.71 4.08 5.36
N PRO A 66 -8.56 5.42 5.27
CA PRO A 66 -7.50 6.14 5.99
C PRO A 66 -7.41 5.84 7.49
N HIS A 67 -8.53 5.60 8.18
CA HIS A 67 -8.55 5.27 9.61
C HIS A 67 -7.91 3.93 10.02
N GLN A 68 -7.49 3.07 9.07
CA GLN A 68 -6.92 1.74 9.37
C GLN A 68 -5.73 1.80 10.35
N MET A 69 -4.91 2.85 10.28
CA MET A 69 -3.75 3.02 11.18
C MET A 69 -3.95 4.16 12.19
N SER A 70 -5.20 4.46 12.55
CA SER A 70 -5.53 5.58 13.45
C SER A 70 -4.88 5.47 14.83
N ARG A 71 -4.72 4.26 15.39
CA ARG A 71 -4.03 4.07 16.68
C ARG A 71 -2.55 4.44 16.60
N LEU A 72 -1.88 4.08 15.52
CA LEU A 72 -0.50 4.51 15.26
C LEU A 72 -0.44 6.03 15.05
N ALA A 73 -1.40 6.59 14.31
CA ALA A 73 -1.51 8.04 14.13
C ALA A 73 -1.64 8.79 15.46
N SER A 74 -2.56 8.38 16.34
CA SER A 74 -2.72 8.97 17.67
C SER A 74 -1.44 8.85 18.50
N TYR A 75 -0.81 7.67 18.52
CA TYR A 75 0.45 7.50 19.24
C TYR A 75 1.56 8.44 18.75
N LEU A 76 1.71 8.61 17.43
CA LEU A 76 2.70 9.53 16.87
C LEU A 76 2.33 11.00 17.15
N PHE A 77 1.05 11.34 17.09
CA PHE A 77 0.54 12.67 17.41
C PHE A 77 0.81 13.06 18.85
N ASP A 78 0.44 12.20 19.80
CA ASP A 78 0.67 12.43 21.23
C ASP A 78 2.18 12.59 21.57
N ASN A 79 3.05 12.12 20.66
CA ASN A 79 4.51 12.21 20.79
C ASN A 79 5.16 13.27 19.88
N GLY A 80 4.38 14.23 19.41
CA GLY A 80 4.85 15.49 18.84
C GLY A 80 4.99 15.52 17.32
N PHE A 81 4.32 14.62 16.59
CA PHE A 81 4.21 14.70 15.14
C PHE A 81 2.85 15.26 14.72
N ASN A 82 2.81 16.07 13.67
CA ASN A 82 1.56 16.29 12.95
C ASN A 82 1.26 15.07 12.08
N ILE A 83 0.00 14.71 11.90
CA ILE A 83 -0.41 13.53 11.12
C ILE A 83 -1.34 13.93 9.98
N TYR A 84 -1.10 13.33 8.82
CA TYR A 84 -2.02 13.35 7.69
C TYR A 84 -2.25 11.94 7.13
N GLN A 85 -3.36 11.31 7.50
CA GLN A 85 -3.78 10.02 6.94
C GLN A 85 -4.50 10.24 5.61
N CYS A 86 -3.87 9.79 4.53
CA CYS A 86 -4.26 10.05 3.16
C CYS A 86 -5.11 8.91 2.60
N ASN A 87 -5.97 9.23 1.64
CA ASN A 87 -6.55 8.23 0.75
C ASN A 87 -5.48 7.69 -0.21
N LEU A 88 -5.55 6.39 -0.51
CA LEU A 88 -5.00 5.88 -1.76
C LEU A 88 -5.81 6.39 -2.96
N ALA A 89 -5.16 6.41 -4.14
CA ALA A 89 -5.74 6.94 -5.36
C ALA A 89 -7.13 6.36 -5.66
N GLY A 90 -8.15 7.22 -5.75
CA GLY A 90 -9.54 6.79 -5.99
C GLY A 90 -10.26 6.08 -4.82
N HIS A 91 -9.58 5.75 -3.71
CA HIS A 91 -10.18 4.95 -2.62
C HIS A 91 -11.17 5.73 -1.74
N ALA A 92 -11.26 7.06 -1.94
CA ALA A 92 -12.36 7.88 -1.41
C ALA A 92 -13.70 7.62 -2.12
N LEU A 93 -13.72 6.83 -3.19
CA LEU A 93 -14.89 6.57 -4.03
C LEU A 93 -15.28 5.08 -4.05
N VAL A 94 -16.59 4.81 -4.13
CA VAL A 94 -17.16 3.46 -4.37
C VAL A 94 -16.97 3.06 -5.84
N ASN A 95 -17.44 1.89 -6.27
CA ASN A 95 -17.26 1.37 -7.63
C ASN A 95 -15.78 1.29 -8.07
N PRO A 96 -14.97 0.41 -7.46
CA PRO A 96 -13.54 0.29 -7.78
C PRO A 96 -13.24 0.15 -9.27
N ALA A 97 -14.06 -0.58 -10.02
CA ALA A 97 -13.94 -0.76 -11.47
C ALA A 97 -13.98 0.55 -12.30
N LYS A 98 -14.42 1.67 -11.72
CA LYS A 98 -14.41 2.98 -12.37
C LYS A 98 -13.38 3.93 -11.79
N ASN A 99 -13.19 3.86 -10.48
CA ASN A 99 -12.52 4.92 -9.74
C ASN A 99 -11.12 4.55 -9.25
N TRP A 100 -10.81 3.26 -9.12
CA TRP A 100 -9.51 2.82 -8.61
C TRP A 100 -8.52 2.62 -9.77
N PRO A 101 -7.21 2.78 -9.51
CA PRO A 101 -6.18 2.43 -10.48
C PRO A 101 -6.35 1.01 -11.00
N GLN A 102 -6.27 0.83 -12.32
CA GLN A 102 -6.49 -0.43 -13.00
C GLN A 102 -5.46 -0.65 -14.10
N ILE A 103 -5.23 -1.92 -14.41
CA ILE A 103 -4.58 -2.35 -15.64
C ILE A 103 -5.48 -3.38 -16.29
N ASP A 104 -6.00 -2.99 -17.46
CA ASP A 104 -6.92 -3.81 -18.24
C ASP A 104 -6.36 -4.00 -19.64
N LEU A 105 -6.67 -5.15 -20.26
CA LEU A 105 -6.41 -5.31 -21.68
C LEU A 105 -7.26 -4.34 -22.48
N LYS A 106 -6.68 -3.76 -23.53
CA LYS A 106 -7.45 -2.96 -24.47
C LYS A 106 -8.54 -3.80 -25.16
N PRO A 107 -9.67 -3.19 -25.56
CA PRO A 107 -10.81 -3.93 -26.11
C PRO A 107 -10.47 -4.86 -27.29
N GLU A 108 -9.53 -4.47 -28.15
CA GLU A 108 -9.07 -5.28 -29.28
C GLU A 108 -8.39 -6.61 -28.89
N TYR A 109 -7.93 -6.73 -27.65
CA TYR A 109 -7.39 -7.97 -27.07
C TYR A 109 -8.38 -8.62 -26.11
N ALA A 110 -9.08 -7.82 -25.30
CA ALA A 110 -10.02 -8.30 -24.30
C ALA A 110 -11.27 -8.95 -24.92
N GLU A 111 -11.89 -8.33 -25.92
CA GLU A 111 -13.15 -8.84 -26.49
C GLU A 111 -12.99 -10.18 -27.22
N PRO A 112 -11.95 -10.41 -28.05
CA PRO A 112 -11.70 -11.73 -28.61
C PRO A 112 -11.45 -12.80 -27.53
N LEU A 113 -10.73 -12.47 -26.46
CA LEU A 113 -10.50 -13.38 -25.34
C LEU A 113 -11.82 -13.72 -24.63
N LYS A 114 -12.63 -12.72 -24.30
CA LYS A 114 -13.97 -12.90 -23.70
C LYS A 114 -14.86 -13.77 -24.58
N GLN A 115 -14.84 -13.58 -25.90
CA GLN A 115 -15.60 -14.40 -26.83
C GLN A 115 -15.16 -15.87 -26.79
N LYS A 116 -13.86 -16.14 -26.86
CA LYS A 116 -13.32 -17.50 -26.79
C LYS A 116 -13.64 -18.17 -25.44
N VAL A 117 -13.55 -17.42 -24.35
CA VAL A 117 -13.93 -17.87 -23.01
C VAL A 117 -15.41 -18.26 -22.94
N ARG A 118 -16.32 -17.50 -23.58
CA ARG A 118 -17.75 -17.85 -23.65
C ARG A 118 -18.00 -19.12 -24.47
N GLN A 119 -17.17 -19.38 -25.49
CA GLN A 119 -17.25 -20.57 -26.34
C GLN A 119 -16.65 -21.81 -25.67
N ASP A 120 -15.75 -21.65 -24.70
CA ASP A 120 -15.23 -22.76 -23.92
C ASP A 120 -16.19 -23.11 -22.77
N PRO A 121 -16.81 -24.31 -22.76
CA PRO A 121 -17.84 -24.66 -21.80
C PRO A 121 -17.33 -24.78 -20.36
N VAL A 122 -16.03 -25.05 -20.16
CA VAL A 122 -15.45 -25.14 -18.81
C VAL A 122 -15.12 -23.74 -18.30
N LEU A 123 -14.45 -22.91 -19.09
CA LEU A 123 -14.12 -21.53 -18.69
C LEU A 123 -15.39 -20.71 -18.45
N SER A 124 -16.37 -20.81 -19.35
CA SER A 124 -17.67 -20.13 -19.21
C SER A 124 -18.38 -20.55 -17.92
N ARG A 125 -18.41 -21.85 -17.60
CA ARG A 125 -19.01 -22.35 -16.35
C ARG A 125 -18.24 -21.88 -15.12
N SER A 126 -16.91 -21.97 -15.13
CA SER A 126 -16.06 -21.51 -14.02
C SER A 126 -16.29 -20.03 -13.73
N ILE A 127 -16.30 -19.17 -14.76
CA ILE A 127 -16.49 -17.72 -14.59
C ILE A 127 -17.91 -17.39 -14.14
N ASN A 128 -18.93 -18.06 -14.70
CA ASN A 128 -20.31 -17.85 -14.26
C ASN A 128 -20.49 -18.27 -12.79
N ASN A 129 -19.83 -19.34 -12.35
CA ASN A 129 -19.85 -19.75 -10.95
C ASN A 129 -19.29 -18.65 -10.03
N PHE A 130 -18.24 -17.91 -10.43
CA PHE A 130 -17.74 -16.77 -9.66
C PHE A 130 -18.75 -15.63 -9.59
N LYS A 131 -19.43 -15.33 -10.70
CA LYS A 131 -20.44 -14.26 -10.76
C LYS A 131 -21.66 -14.57 -9.89
N THR A 132 -22.05 -15.84 -9.78
CA THR A 132 -23.23 -16.26 -8.99
C THR A 132 -22.93 -16.53 -7.52
N SER A 133 -21.66 -16.76 -7.14
CA SER A 133 -21.21 -16.98 -5.75
C SER A 133 -20.88 -15.67 -5.02
N ALA A 134 -21.40 -14.54 -5.48
CA ALA A 134 -21.20 -13.20 -4.92
C ALA A 134 -21.63 -13.01 -3.43
N GLY A 135 -22.10 -14.08 -2.76
CA GLY A 135 -22.35 -14.13 -1.31
C GLY A 135 -21.53 -15.20 -0.55
N SER A 136 -20.72 -16.01 -1.23
CA SER A 136 -19.84 -17.02 -0.66
C SER A 136 -18.50 -17.00 -1.41
N ALA A 137 -17.69 -15.97 -1.19
CA ALA A 137 -16.39 -15.86 -1.84
C ALA A 137 -15.38 -16.85 -1.25
N GLU A 138 -15.45 -18.09 -1.67
CA GLU A 138 -14.25 -18.91 -1.66
C GLU A 138 -13.32 -18.35 -2.74
N LYS A 139 -12.28 -17.63 -2.30
CA LYS A 139 -11.14 -17.30 -3.15
C LYS A 139 -10.66 -18.59 -3.81
N LEU A 140 -10.40 -18.54 -5.11
CA LEU A 140 -9.83 -19.68 -5.82
C LEU A 140 -8.58 -20.16 -5.10
N ASN A 141 -8.53 -21.46 -4.78
CA ASN A 141 -7.31 -22.05 -4.27
C ASN A 141 -6.24 -22.12 -5.38
N ARG A 142 -4.99 -22.35 -4.98
CA ARG A 142 -3.84 -22.36 -5.90
C ARG A 142 -4.02 -23.32 -7.09
N ILE A 143 -4.59 -24.50 -6.86
CA ILE A 143 -4.79 -25.50 -7.92
C ILE A 143 -5.83 -25.00 -8.93
N GLN A 144 -6.90 -24.36 -8.46
CA GLN A 144 -7.93 -23.79 -9.32
C GLN A 144 -7.41 -22.59 -10.12
N GLN A 145 -6.62 -21.71 -9.50
CA GLN A 145 -5.95 -20.60 -10.20
C GLN A 145 -5.05 -21.11 -11.33
N LEU A 146 -4.19 -22.10 -11.05
CA LEU A 146 -3.34 -22.75 -12.05
C LEU A 146 -4.13 -23.36 -13.20
N ALA A 147 -5.19 -24.14 -12.89
CA ALA A 147 -6.00 -24.79 -13.88
C ALA A 147 -6.72 -23.78 -14.80
N LEU A 148 -7.21 -22.68 -14.22
CA LEU A 148 -7.85 -21.60 -14.97
C LEU A 148 -6.83 -20.92 -15.90
N THR A 149 -5.67 -20.52 -15.38
CA THR A 149 -4.61 -19.88 -16.15
C THR A 149 -4.12 -20.79 -17.29
N ALA A 150 -3.86 -22.06 -17.02
CA ALA A 150 -3.43 -23.02 -18.05
C ALA A 150 -4.46 -23.17 -19.18
N ARG A 151 -5.75 -23.20 -18.83
CA ARG A 151 -6.81 -23.31 -19.83
C ARG A 151 -7.00 -22.01 -20.63
N LEU A 152 -6.83 -20.84 -20.01
CA LEU A 152 -6.81 -19.57 -20.72
C LEU A 152 -5.68 -19.52 -21.75
N LEU A 153 -4.46 -19.94 -21.38
CA LEU A 153 -3.33 -20.03 -22.30
C LEU A 153 -3.58 -21.01 -23.46
N ALA A 154 -4.27 -22.12 -23.21
CA ALA A 154 -4.64 -23.07 -24.26
C ALA A 154 -5.64 -22.49 -25.28
N VAL A 155 -6.57 -21.66 -24.82
CA VAL A 155 -7.60 -21.02 -25.64
C VAL A 155 -7.06 -19.77 -26.37
N GLU A 156 -6.13 -19.05 -25.75
CA GLU A 156 -5.48 -17.88 -26.32
C GLU A 156 -3.97 -17.91 -26.07
N PRO A 157 -3.18 -18.59 -26.93
CA PRO A 157 -1.73 -18.68 -26.78
C PRO A 157 -1.00 -17.33 -26.80
N ARG A 158 -1.59 -16.29 -27.43
CA ARG A 158 -1.04 -14.92 -27.43
C ARG A 158 -1.00 -14.29 -26.03
N LEU A 159 -1.72 -14.86 -25.06
CA LEU A 159 -1.61 -14.46 -23.66
C LEU A 159 -0.19 -14.61 -23.11
N LEU A 160 0.66 -15.47 -23.69
CA LEU A 160 2.07 -15.56 -23.30
C LEU A 160 2.84 -14.27 -23.61
N ASP A 161 2.62 -13.66 -24.78
CA ASP A 161 3.27 -12.40 -25.16
C ASP A 161 2.73 -11.24 -24.32
N ILE A 162 1.42 -11.23 -24.09
CA ILE A 162 0.73 -10.26 -23.24
C ILE A 162 1.26 -10.34 -21.80
N LYS A 163 1.41 -11.55 -21.26
CA LYS A 163 1.98 -11.82 -19.93
C LYS A 163 3.38 -11.24 -19.81
N GLN A 164 4.24 -11.51 -20.80
CA GLN A 164 5.60 -10.98 -20.78
C GLN A 164 5.63 -9.44 -20.74
N ALA A 165 4.71 -8.79 -21.45
CA ALA A 165 4.61 -7.33 -21.49
C ALA A 165 4.21 -6.72 -20.13
N ILE A 166 3.45 -7.44 -19.29
CA ILE A 166 3.07 -6.95 -17.97
C ILE A 166 4.08 -7.30 -16.87
N GLU A 167 4.74 -8.46 -16.95
CA GLU A 167 5.73 -8.90 -15.96
C GLU A 167 7.05 -8.12 -16.05
N ARG A 168 7.45 -7.71 -17.26
CA ARG A 168 8.73 -7.02 -17.47
C ARG A 168 8.59 -5.53 -17.17
N PRO A 169 9.41 -4.97 -16.24
CA PRO A 169 9.45 -3.54 -16.02
C PRO A 169 9.86 -2.80 -17.31
N ASN A 170 9.04 -1.83 -17.72
CA ASN A 170 9.24 -1.01 -18.93
C ASN A 170 9.24 -1.77 -20.27
N ASP A 171 8.52 -2.91 -20.38
CA ASP A 171 8.37 -3.58 -21.67
C ASP A 171 7.68 -2.66 -22.69
N PRO A 172 8.26 -2.45 -23.90
CA PRO A 172 7.69 -1.56 -24.91
C PRO A 172 6.34 -2.04 -25.45
N ALA A 173 6.02 -3.34 -25.28
CA ALA A 173 4.72 -3.88 -25.66
C ALA A 173 3.65 -3.68 -24.57
N PHE A 174 3.98 -3.15 -23.39
CA PHE A 174 2.98 -2.90 -22.35
C PHE A 174 1.86 -1.97 -22.86
N ASP A 175 2.24 -0.80 -23.37
CA ASP A 175 1.28 0.19 -23.88
C ASP A 175 0.59 -0.28 -25.17
N ARG A 176 1.11 -1.33 -25.82
CA ARG A 176 0.40 -1.98 -26.92
C ARG A 176 -0.83 -2.70 -26.38
N TYR A 177 -0.68 -3.53 -25.35
CA TYR A 177 -1.73 -4.45 -24.87
C TYR A 177 -2.66 -3.85 -23.82
N PHE A 178 -2.18 -2.93 -22.99
CA PHE A 178 -2.89 -2.51 -21.79
C PHE A 178 -3.30 -1.03 -21.81
N THR A 179 -4.45 -0.74 -21.19
CA THR A 179 -4.79 0.57 -20.65
C THR A 179 -4.41 0.56 -19.17
N SER A 180 -3.76 1.61 -18.69
CA SER A 180 -3.21 1.59 -17.34
C SER A 180 -3.32 2.94 -16.63
N SER A 181 -3.75 2.89 -15.38
CA SER A 181 -3.79 4.03 -14.46
C SER A 181 -3.00 3.77 -13.17
N HIS A 182 -2.11 2.76 -13.15
CA HIS A 182 -1.29 2.41 -11.97
C HIS A 182 -0.50 3.60 -11.40
N MET A 183 -0.05 4.52 -12.24
CA MET A 183 0.68 5.72 -11.81
C MET A 183 -0.18 6.74 -11.06
N ASN A 184 -1.51 6.62 -11.08
CA ASN A 184 -2.39 7.47 -10.27
C ASN A 184 -2.07 7.34 -8.77
N TYR A 185 -1.58 6.18 -8.31
CA TYR A 185 -1.08 6.03 -6.94
C TYR A 185 -0.01 7.07 -6.58
N LEU A 186 0.92 7.36 -7.48
CA LEU A 186 1.94 8.38 -7.26
C LEU A 186 1.38 9.79 -7.45
N VAL A 187 0.59 10.01 -8.50
CA VAL A 187 0.04 11.33 -8.82
C VAL A 187 -0.78 11.84 -7.64
N GLU A 188 -1.74 11.06 -7.15
CA GLU A 188 -2.58 11.50 -6.04
C GLU A 188 -1.79 11.59 -4.73
N ALA A 189 -0.79 10.73 -4.49
CA ALA A 189 0.07 10.87 -3.31
C ALA A 189 0.89 12.17 -3.32
N ARG A 190 1.33 12.62 -4.51
CA ARG A 190 1.98 13.93 -4.69
C ARG A 190 1.00 15.08 -4.46
N ASP A 191 -0.24 14.96 -4.93
CA ASP A 191 -1.28 15.95 -4.66
C ASP A 191 -1.54 16.09 -3.16
N ARG A 192 -1.66 14.96 -2.44
CA ARG A 192 -1.77 14.95 -0.97
C ARG A 192 -0.56 15.60 -0.30
N MET A 193 0.66 15.39 -0.81
CA MET A 193 1.85 16.04 -0.26
C MET A 193 1.87 17.54 -0.56
N ALA A 194 1.35 17.98 -1.71
CA ALA A 194 1.27 19.38 -2.09
C ALA A 194 0.31 20.17 -1.20
N GLU A 195 -0.72 19.53 -0.63
CA GLU A 195 -1.57 20.13 0.41
C GLU A 195 -0.78 20.53 1.68
N LEU A 196 0.38 19.91 1.91
CA LEU A 196 1.31 20.23 3.00
C LEU A 196 2.40 21.23 2.60
N ALA A 197 2.25 21.97 1.49
CA ALA A 197 3.29 22.88 0.97
C ALA A 197 3.72 23.95 1.99
N ALA A 198 2.77 24.51 2.75
CA ALA A 198 3.05 25.51 3.78
C ALA A 198 3.48 24.92 5.13
N MET A 199 3.36 23.60 5.34
CA MET A 199 3.74 22.97 6.59
C MET A 199 5.27 23.02 6.78
N PRO A 200 5.82 23.58 7.87
CA PRO A 200 7.26 23.62 8.06
C PRO A 200 7.82 22.24 8.44
N GLY A 201 9.14 22.11 8.31
CA GLY A 201 9.88 20.94 8.76
C GLY A 201 9.82 19.73 7.83
N PRO A 202 10.30 18.56 8.30
CA PRO A 202 10.41 17.36 7.50
C PRO A 202 9.06 16.67 7.32
N ILE A 203 8.90 16.03 6.15
CA ILE A 203 7.81 15.06 5.91
C ILE A 203 8.37 13.64 6.10
N TYR A 204 7.58 12.79 6.74
CA TYR A 204 7.80 11.35 6.82
C TYR A 204 6.62 10.64 6.18
N THR A 205 6.87 9.46 5.64
CA THR A 205 5.81 8.66 5.02
C THR A 205 5.75 7.28 5.66
N ILE A 206 4.55 6.84 6.00
CA ILE A 206 4.27 5.51 6.52
C ILE A 206 3.22 4.85 5.63
N GLY A 207 3.33 3.55 5.38
CA GLY A 207 2.24 2.84 4.74
C GLY A 207 2.26 1.34 4.95
N LEU A 208 1.08 0.74 4.79
CA LEU A 208 0.84 -0.70 4.85
C LEU A 208 0.48 -1.24 3.47
N SER A 209 1.02 -2.39 3.06
CA SER A 209 0.62 -3.06 1.82
C SER A 209 0.78 -2.13 0.60
N THR A 210 -0.24 -1.97 -0.25
CA THR A 210 -0.24 -0.94 -1.31
C THR A 210 0.13 0.45 -0.80
N GLY A 211 -0.33 0.85 0.39
CA GLY A 211 0.08 2.10 1.02
C GLY A 211 1.56 2.17 1.36
N GLY A 212 2.19 1.05 1.70
CA GLY A 212 3.64 0.95 1.87
C GLY A 212 4.38 1.22 0.56
N SER A 213 3.88 0.69 -0.56
CA SER A 213 4.38 0.99 -1.90
C SER A 213 4.19 2.46 -2.26
N VAL A 214 3.04 3.06 -1.93
CA VAL A 214 2.79 4.50 -2.14
C VAL A 214 3.74 5.37 -1.31
N ALA A 215 3.96 5.03 -0.03
CA ALA A 215 4.91 5.74 0.83
C ALA A 215 6.33 5.72 0.25
N LEU A 216 6.81 4.54 -0.18
CA LEU A 216 8.11 4.39 -0.84
C LEU A 216 8.17 5.15 -2.18
N GLY A 217 7.13 5.03 -3.00
CA GLY A 217 7.04 5.69 -4.29
C GLY A 217 7.03 7.22 -4.18
N LEU A 218 6.29 7.77 -3.21
CA LEU A 218 6.27 9.20 -2.93
C LEU A 218 7.64 9.69 -2.48
N ALA A 219 8.30 8.97 -1.57
CA ALA A 219 9.63 9.30 -1.08
C ALA A 219 10.68 9.31 -2.20
N ALA A 220 10.67 8.30 -3.07
CA ALA A 220 11.52 8.24 -4.25
C ALA A 220 11.29 9.42 -5.21
N SER A 221 10.07 9.96 -5.22
CA SER A 221 9.66 11.04 -6.10
C SER A 221 9.92 12.45 -5.55
N ALA A 222 10.17 12.55 -4.25
CA ALA A 222 10.33 13.81 -3.51
C ALA A 222 11.45 13.71 -2.45
N PRO A 223 12.70 13.36 -2.85
CA PRO A 223 13.80 13.11 -1.91
C PRO A 223 14.20 14.33 -1.07
N ASP A 224 13.97 15.53 -1.60
CA ASP A 224 14.28 16.76 -0.88
C ASP A 224 13.32 17.00 0.29
N ARG A 225 12.10 16.44 0.21
CA ARG A 225 11.02 16.68 1.17
C ARG A 225 10.84 15.53 2.16
N VAL A 226 10.83 14.29 1.68
CA VAL A 226 10.62 13.10 2.53
C VAL A 226 11.93 12.66 3.16
N LYS A 227 11.99 12.62 4.50
CA LYS A 227 13.24 12.35 5.24
C LYS A 227 13.40 10.93 5.72
N ARG A 228 12.30 10.22 6.00
CA ARG A 228 12.31 8.80 6.36
C ARG A 228 11.01 8.12 5.91
N VAL A 229 11.10 6.82 5.64
CA VAL A 229 9.96 5.98 5.24
C VAL A 229 9.82 4.80 6.19
N VAL A 230 8.59 4.50 6.62
CA VAL A 230 8.26 3.22 7.26
C VAL A 230 7.29 2.46 6.37
N ALA A 231 7.65 1.24 5.98
CA ALA A 231 6.83 0.42 5.10
C ALA A 231 6.54 -0.92 5.79
N TYR A 232 5.27 -1.14 6.14
CA TYR A 232 4.77 -2.40 6.67
C TYR A 232 4.27 -3.26 5.51
N ALA A 233 4.90 -4.42 5.31
CA ALA A 233 4.58 -5.39 4.27
C ALA A 233 4.21 -4.75 2.91
N PRO A 234 5.06 -3.87 2.33
CA PRO A 234 4.65 -3.14 1.13
C PRO A 234 4.42 -4.10 -0.04
N LEU A 235 3.35 -3.85 -0.80
CA LEU A 235 2.98 -4.64 -1.97
C LEU A 235 3.87 -4.24 -3.16
N LEU A 236 5.11 -4.74 -3.15
CA LEU A 236 6.06 -4.57 -4.25
C LEU A 236 5.84 -5.60 -5.36
N GLU A 237 5.27 -6.75 -5.01
CA GLU A 237 4.87 -7.82 -5.92
C GLU A 237 3.82 -8.68 -5.20
N VAL A 238 2.85 -9.20 -5.93
CA VAL A 238 1.81 -10.08 -5.39
C VAL A 238 2.42 -11.40 -4.94
N TYR A 239 2.05 -11.83 -3.73
CA TYR A 239 2.51 -13.07 -3.13
C TYR A 239 2.11 -14.30 -3.97
N GLY A 240 3.11 -15.13 -4.28
CA GLY A 240 2.94 -16.40 -4.99
C GLY A 240 2.85 -16.22 -6.51
N GLU A 241 3.75 -16.89 -7.23
CA GLU A 241 3.83 -16.79 -8.70
C GLU A 241 2.50 -17.15 -9.37
N GLU A 242 1.82 -18.19 -8.88
CA GLU A 242 0.55 -18.61 -9.48
C GLU A 242 -0.55 -17.57 -9.30
N ARG A 243 -0.60 -16.93 -8.13
CA ARG A 243 -1.58 -15.88 -7.84
C ARG A 243 -1.29 -14.65 -8.68
N ARG A 244 -0.02 -14.26 -8.77
CA ARG A 244 0.41 -13.14 -9.62
C ARG A 244 0.01 -13.37 -11.08
N GLN A 245 0.33 -14.54 -11.64
CA GLN A 245 -0.04 -14.90 -13.01
C GLN A 245 -1.55 -14.88 -13.22
N TYR A 246 -2.31 -15.42 -12.27
CA TYR A 246 -3.77 -15.35 -12.29
C TYR A 246 -4.26 -13.89 -12.31
N VAL A 247 -3.72 -13.02 -11.44
CA VAL A 247 -4.09 -11.61 -11.36
C VAL A 247 -3.82 -10.90 -12.70
N GLU A 248 -2.63 -11.07 -13.26
CA GLU A 248 -2.21 -10.43 -14.50
C GLU A 248 -3.01 -10.88 -15.73
N LEU A 249 -3.44 -12.15 -15.77
CA LEU A 249 -4.11 -12.73 -16.94
C LEU A 249 -5.64 -12.72 -16.88
N THR A 250 -6.22 -12.55 -15.70
CA THR A 250 -7.68 -12.61 -15.53
C THR A 250 -8.36 -11.26 -15.32
N GLY A 251 -7.60 -10.19 -15.07
CA GLY A 251 -8.11 -8.81 -15.10
C GLY A 251 -9.04 -8.51 -16.29
N PRO A 252 -8.68 -8.92 -17.53
CA PRO A 252 -9.51 -8.71 -18.73
C PRO A 252 -10.84 -9.47 -18.77
N LEU A 253 -11.10 -10.38 -17.84
CA LEU A 253 -12.30 -11.23 -17.83
C LEU A 253 -13.41 -10.67 -16.93
N ASP A 254 -13.24 -9.45 -16.43
CA ASP A 254 -14.14 -8.80 -15.47
C ASP A 254 -14.37 -9.66 -14.22
N ILE A 255 -13.36 -10.44 -13.81
CA ILE A 255 -13.41 -11.20 -12.57
C ILE A 255 -13.24 -10.23 -11.41
N ALA A 256 -14.18 -10.26 -10.48
CA ALA A 256 -14.14 -9.47 -9.26
C ALA A 256 -13.64 -10.33 -8.09
N GLU A 257 -12.84 -9.72 -7.21
CA GLU A 257 -12.44 -10.26 -5.93
C GLU A 257 -13.02 -9.43 -4.79
N MET A 258 -13.16 -10.05 -3.61
CA MET A 258 -13.50 -9.36 -2.38
C MET A 258 -12.24 -8.87 -1.67
N GLY A 259 -12.29 -7.63 -1.20
CA GLY A 259 -11.28 -7.09 -0.30
C GLY A 259 -11.45 -7.57 1.13
N TRP A 260 -10.62 -7.00 2.03
CA TRP A 260 -10.82 -7.14 3.47
C TRP A 260 -12.13 -6.54 3.95
N ASP A 261 -12.60 -5.48 3.28
CA ASP A 261 -13.95 -4.94 3.44
C ASP A 261 -14.92 -5.85 2.66
N PRO A 262 -15.78 -6.65 3.32
CA PRO A 262 -16.66 -7.60 2.63
C PRO A 262 -17.71 -6.92 1.75
N ALA A 263 -17.99 -5.63 2.00
CA ALA A 263 -18.88 -4.82 1.16
C ALA A 263 -18.16 -4.28 -0.10
N LEU A 264 -16.85 -4.51 -0.23
CA LEU A 264 -16.04 -4.00 -1.32
C LEU A 264 -15.57 -5.13 -2.25
N GLN A 265 -16.18 -5.17 -3.43
CA GLN A 265 -15.69 -5.96 -4.57
C GLN A 265 -14.92 -5.07 -5.54
N PHE A 266 -13.79 -5.56 -6.03
CA PHE A 266 -12.97 -4.87 -7.02
C PHE A 266 -12.58 -5.81 -8.17
N PRO A 267 -12.43 -5.31 -9.39
CA PRO A 267 -11.90 -6.12 -10.47
C PRO A 267 -10.43 -6.45 -10.20
N VAL A 268 -10.02 -7.64 -10.62
CA VAL A 268 -8.63 -8.12 -10.48
C VAL A 268 -7.62 -7.14 -11.12
N GLY A 269 -8.01 -6.39 -12.15
CA GLY A 269 -7.19 -5.33 -12.75
C GLY A 269 -6.72 -4.25 -11.75
N CYS A 270 -7.44 -4.03 -10.64
CA CYS A 270 -6.98 -3.14 -9.58
C CYS A 270 -5.77 -3.71 -8.82
N LEU A 271 -5.73 -5.03 -8.58
CA LEU A 271 -4.56 -5.67 -7.98
C LEU A 271 -3.37 -5.67 -8.93
N THR A 272 -3.60 -5.87 -10.22
CA THR A 272 -2.56 -5.76 -11.26
C THR A 272 -1.95 -4.35 -11.29
N ALA A 273 -2.75 -3.30 -11.09
CA ALA A 273 -2.24 -1.93 -10.98
C ALA A 273 -1.36 -1.74 -9.75
N ALA A 274 -1.78 -2.27 -8.60
CA ALA A 274 -0.99 -2.18 -7.37
C ALA A 274 0.33 -2.98 -7.47
N ASP A 275 0.29 -4.18 -8.05
CA ASP A 275 1.47 -5.00 -8.36
C ASP A 275 2.44 -4.24 -9.26
N ARG A 276 1.97 -3.72 -10.39
CA ARG A 276 2.82 -3.00 -11.34
C ARG A 276 3.39 -1.72 -10.74
N PHE A 277 2.61 -0.99 -9.94
CA PHE A 277 3.13 0.20 -9.26
C PHE A 277 4.28 -0.16 -8.31
N GLY A 278 4.13 -1.19 -7.48
CA GLY A 278 5.19 -1.72 -6.64
C GLY A 278 6.40 -2.21 -7.45
N GLY A 279 6.19 -3.17 -8.34
CA GLY A 279 7.27 -3.90 -9.01
C GLY A 279 7.94 -3.13 -10.14
N SER A 280 7.21 -2.29 -10.88
CA SER A 280 7.77 -1.53 -12.00
C SER A 280 8.22 -0.13 -11.62
N TYR A 281 7.49 0.59 -10.76
CA TYR A 281 7.86 1.96 -10.38
C TYR A 281 8.72 2.00 -9.12
N VAL A 282 8.26 1.42 -8.00
CA VAL A 282 9.00 1.48 -6.72
C VAL A 282 10.31 0.70 -6.80
N CYS A 283 10.30 -0.50 -7.39
CA CYS A 283 11.50 -1.29 -7.63
C CYS A 283 12.28 -0.88 -8.89
N SER A 284 11.94 0.24 -9.55
CA SER A 284 12.74 0.73 -10.68
C SER A 284 14.14 1.15 -10.23
N ARG A 285 15.12 1.06 -11.15
CA ARG A 285 16.50 1.50 -10.89
C ARG A 285 16.56 2.95 -10.43
N THR A 286 15.73 3.82 -10.99
CA THR A 286 15.65 5.24 -10.63
C THR A 286 15.15 5.41 -9.20
N SER A 287 14.02 4.79 -8.86
CA SER A 287 13.45 4.86 -7.50
C SER A 287 14.39 4.28 -6.46
N ILE A 288 14.99 3.11 -6.72
CA ILE A 288 16.00 2.49 -5.86
C ILE A 288 17.18 3.43 -5.63
N GLN A 289 17.70 4.05 -6.70
CA GLN A 289 18.85 4.95 -6.58
C GLN A 289 18.54 6.17 -5.71
N THR A 290 17.33 6.73 -5.81
CA THR A 290 16.89 7.81 -4.93
C THR A 290 16.72 7.33 -3.48
N LEU A 291 16.06 6.18 -3.29
CA LEU A 291 15.74 5.62 -1.97
C LEU A 291 16.97 5.22 -1.17
N LYS A 292 18.10 4.91 -1.82
CA LYS A 292 19.40 4.77 -1.13
C LYS A 292 19.76 5.97 -0.24
N SER A 293 19.29 7.17 -0.55
CA SER A 293 19.60 8.36 0.25
C SER A 293 18.62 8.59 1.41
N ILE A 294 17.49 7.89 1.44
CA ILE A 294 16.36 8.09 2.36
C ILE A 294 16.27 6.90 3.31
N PRO A 295 16.55 7.04 4.61
CA PRO A 295 16.39 5.96 5.57
C PRO A 295 15.00 5.32 5.49
N THR A 296 14.96 4.00 5.42
CA THR A 296 13.73 3.20 5.32
C THR A 296 13.71 2.16 6.42
N PHE A 297 12.58 2.04 7.12
CA PHE A 297 12.30 0.91 7.99
C PHE A 297 11.28 -0.01 7.31
N LEU A 298 11.73 -1.22 6.95
CA LEU A 298 10.90 -2.24 6.32
C LEU A 298 10.51 -3.31 7.36
N VAL A 299 9.23 -3.56 7.53
CA VAL A 299 8.71 -4.56 8.47
C VAL A 299 7.91 -5.59 7.69
N LEU A 300 8.26 -6.86 7.83
CA LEU A 300 7.61 -7.98 7.15
C LEU A 300 7.14 -9.03 8.17
N THR A 301 6.35 -9.99 7.70
CA THR A 301 6.00 -11.20 8.44
C THR A 301 6.20 -12.45 7.56
N GLU A 302 6.56 -13.58 8.15
CA GLU A 302 6.53 -14.88 7.46
C GLU A 302 5.10 -15.38 7.22
N ASN A 303 4.09 -14.89 7.95
CA ASN A 303 2.67 -15.22 7.72
C ASN A 303 2.01 -14.29 6.69
N GLU A 304 2.71 -14.06 5.60
CA GLU A 304 2.31 -13.16 4.53
C GLU A 304 1.42 -13.88 3.50
N ASP A 305 0.43 -13.17 2.94
CA ASP A 305 -0.52 -13.73 1.98
C ASP A 305 -0.93 -12.78 0.84
N ALA A 306 -0.32 -11.60 0.79
CA ALA A 306 -0.60 -10.57 -0.18
C ALA A 306 0.67 -10.06 -0.88
N ALA A 307 1.76 -9.80 -0.15
CA ALA A 307 3.01 -9.24 -0.70
C ALA A 307 4.16 -10.26 -0.75
N ASP A 308 4.93 -10.33 -1.84
CA ASP A 308 6.03 -11.30 -1.90
C ASP A 308 7.19 -10.92 -0.95
N ILE A 309 7.54 -11.84 -0.04
CA ILE A 309 8.59 -11.64 0.96
C ILE A 309 9.97 -11.50 0.31
N LYS A 310 10.26 -12.32 -0.72
CA LYS A 310 11.60 -12.35 -1.35
C LYS A 310 11.86 -11.08 -2.14
N THR A 311 10.84 -10.56 -2.83
CA THR A 311 10.90 -9.28 -3.54
C THR A 311 11.15 -8.14 -2.57
N ASN A 312 10.46 -8.13 -1.42
CA ASN A 312 10.72 -7.17 -0.35
C ASN A 312 12.13 -7.25 0.24
N GLN A 313 12.63 -8.46 0.51
CA GLN A 313 13.99 -8.67 1.00
C GLN A 313 15.05 -8.21 0.00
N ARG A 314 14.85 -8.50 -1.29
CA ARG A 314 15.75 -8.05 -2.36
C ARG A 314 15.75 -6.52 -2.46
N PHE A 315 14.56 -5.92 -2.49
CA PHE A 315 14.41 -4.48 -2.50
C PHE A 315 15.16 -3.81 -1.34
N PHE A 316 15.08 -4.36 -0.12
CA PHE A 316 15.84 -3.86 1.03
C PHE A 316 17.36 -3.89 0.79
N GLN A 317 17.87 -4.95 0.17
CA GLN A 317 19.30 -5.02 -0.20
C GLN A 317 19.65 -4.02 -1.31
N ASP A 318 18.78 -3.85 -2.30
CA ASP A 318 19.00 -2.97 -3.45
C ASP A 318 19.07 -1.48 -3.04
N ILE A 319 18.32 -1.06 -2.02
CA ILE A 319 18.45 0.28 -1.41
C ILE A 319 19.68 0.40 -0.47
N GLY A 320 20.46 -0.67 -0.29
CA GLY A 320 21.72 -0.68 0.45
C GLY A 320 21.64 -1.28 1.86
N GLY A 321 20.45 -1.77 2.26
CA GLY A 321 20.22 -2.47 3.51
C GLY A 321 20.72 -1.74 4.77
N THR A 322 21.06 -2.50 5.80
CA THR A 322 21.47 -1.95 7.11
C THR A 322 22.71 -1.06 7.03
N ASN A 323 23.61 -1.35 6.09
CA ASN A 323 24.84 -0.59 5.86
C ASN A 323 24.55 0.86 5.42
N ASN A 324 23.37 1.13 4.89
CA ASN A 324 22.99 2.44 4.36
C ASN A 324 21.87 3.13 5.19
N ARG A 325 21.87 2.91 6.51
CA ARG A 325 20.91 3.49 7.48
C ARG A 325 19.46 3.00 7.34
N HIS A 326 19.20 1.98 6.53
CA HIS A 326 17.90 1.32 6.50
C HIS A 326 17.79 0.32 7.66
N ARG A 327 16.57 0.03 8.11
CA ARG A 327 16.28 -0.95 9.16
C ARG A 327 15.28 -1.96 8.64
N TYR A 328 15.39 -3.18 9.14
CA TYR A 328 14.58 -4.31 8.70
C TYR A 328 14.15 -5.14 9.89
N HIS A 329 12.90 -5.59 9.88
CA HIS A 329 12.41 -6.61 10.79
C HIS A 329 11.52 -7.60 10.06
N LEU A 330 11.65 -8.89 10.39
CA LEU A 330 10.80 -9.96 9.90
C LEU A 330 10.26 -10.71 11.11
N TYR A 331 8.96 -10.59 11.34
CA TYR A 331 8.26 -11.45 12.28
C TYR A 331 8.28 -12.89 11.77
N ARG A 332 8.60 -13.83 12.66
CA ARG A 332 8.62 -15.26 12.33
C ARG A 332 7.21 -15.82 12.29
N ALA A 333 7.01 -16.94 11.61
CA ALA A 333 5.69 -17.57 11.49
C ALA A 333 5.08 -17.86 12.88
N GLN A 334 5.91 -18.32 13.82
CA GLN A 334 5.52 -18.59 15.21
C GLN A 334 5.06 -17.34 16.00
N ASP A 335 5.43 -16.14 15.55
CA ASP A 335 5.01 -14.89 16.19
C ASP A 335 3.54 -14.56 15.89
N MET A 336 2.92 -15.31 14.96
CA MET A 336 1.51 -15.16 14.57
C MET A 336 1.13 -13.72 14.21
N VAL A 337 2.05 -12.97 13.59
CA VAL A 337 1.78 -11.61 13.09
C VAL A 337 1.26 -11.71 11.65
N PRO A 338 0.06 -11.22 11.32
CA PRO A 338 -0.48 -11.32 9.96
C PRO A 338 -0.09 -10.11 9.09
N HIS A 339 -0.35 -10.18 7.78
CA HIS A 339 -0.09 -9.10 6.82
C HIS A 339 -0.49 -7.68 7.29
N PRO A 340 -1.72 -7.40 7.76
CA PRO A 340 -2.10 -6.04 8.13
C PRO A 340 -1.30 -5.47 9.30
N MET A 341 -0.77 -6.32 10.20
CA MET A 341 0.11 -6.13 11.38
C MET A 341 0.02 -4.88 12.28
N VAL A 342 -0.54 -3.76 11.85
CA VAL A 342 -0.41 -2.47 12.50
C VAL A 342 -1.54 -2.28 13.49
N ASP A 343 -2.79 -2.50 13.08
CA ASP A 343 -3.93 -2.39 13.99
C ASP A 343 -4.10 -3.69 14.79
N PRO A 344 -3.99 -3.64 16.15
CA PRO A 344 -4.17 -4.82 16.99
C PRO A 344 -5.55 -5.46 16.92
N THR A 345 -6.55 -4.71 16.44
CA THR A 345 -7.94 -5.20 16.31
C THR A 345 -8.21 -5.88 14.98
N GLU A 346 -7.30 -5.76 14.00
CA GLU A 346 -7.43 -6.40 12.70
C GLU A 346 -7.01 -7.87 12.79
N VAL A 347 -7.97 -8.77 12.57
CA VAL A 347 -7.74 -10.21 12.55
C VAL A 347 -7.66 -10.69 11.11
N SER A 348 -6.56 -11.35 10.77
CA SER A 348 -6.32 -11.92 9.45
C SER A 348 -5.83 -13.35 9.61
N GLN A 349 -6.44 -14.29 8.89
CA GLN A 349 -6.11 -15.71 8.95
C GLN A 349 -6.15 -16.29 10.38
N GLY A 350 -7.04 -15.77 11.24
CA GLY A 350 -7.14 -16.16 12.64
C GLY A 350 -6.03 -15.63 13.55
N MET A 351 -5.23 -14.66 13.07
CA MET A 351 -4.10 -14.08 13.78
C MET A 351 -4.27 -12.57 13.98
N SER A 352 -3.60 -12.01 14.98
CA SER A 352 -3.46 -10.57 15.22
C SER A 352 -2.07 -10.27 15.79
N ASN A 353 -1.56 -9.05 15.56
CA ASN A 353 -0.22 -8.70 16.04
C ASN A 353 -0.21 -8.43 17.55
N GLN A 354 0.32 -9.35 18.35
CA GLN A 354 0.49 -9.16 19.80
C GLN A 354 1.64 -8.19 20.14
N PHE A 355 2.56 -7.94 19.21
CA PHE A 355 3.73 -7.06 19.36
C PHE A 355 3.46 -5.62 18.89
N TRP A 356 2.21 -5.26 18.61
CA TRP A 356 1.84 -3.98 18.01
C TRP A 356 2.32 -2.75 18.79
N LYS A 357 2.37 -2.81 20.13
CA LYS A 357 2.88 -1.70 20.93
C LYS A 357 4.38 -1.48 20.71
N SER A 358 5.14 -2.57 20.64
CA SER A 358 6.57 -2.49 20.36
C SER A 358 6.84 -2.04 18.92
N LEU A 359 6.01 -2.47 17.96
CA LEU A 359 6.00 -1.94 16.59
C LEU A 359 5.83 -0.41 16.58
N TYR A 360 4.92 0.12 17.39
CA TYR A 360 4.68 1.57 17.48
C TYR A 360 5.87 2.31 18.09
N GLN A 361 6.39 1.79 19.20
CA GLN A 361 7.59 2.33 19.85
C GLN A 361 8.79 2.38 18.89
N GLU A 362 9.04 1.30 18.15
CA GLU A 362 10.16 1.24 17.21
C GLU A 362 9.91 2.06 15.94
N THR A 363 8.66 2.25 15.54
CA THR A 363 8.30 3.23 14.52
C THR A 363 8.67 4.64 14.98
N PHE A 364 8.33 5.02 16.21
CA PHE A 364 8.71 6.31 16.79
C PHE A 364 10.24 6.46 16.92
N ARG A 365 10.93 5.43 17.42
CA ARG A 365 12.40 5.39 17.51
C ARG A 365 13.03 5.59 16.14
N PHE A 366 12.55 4.90 15.12
CA PHE A 366 13.05 5.05 13.76
C PHE A 366 12.81 6.45 13.20
N LEU A 367 11.59 6.97 13.34
CA LEU A 367 11.25 8.30 12.85
C LEU A 367 12.06 9.39 13.55
N THR A 368 12.49 9.19 14.80
CA THR A 368 13.24 10.20 15.55
C THR A 368 14.76 10.03 15.45
N GLN A 369 15.25 8.81 15.55
CA GLN A 369 16.67 8.48 15.69
C GLN A 369 17.24 7.80 14.44
N GLY A 370 16.39 7.23 13.58
CA GLY A 370 16.81 6.39 12.45
C GLY A 370 17.22 4.97 12.86
N GLU A 371 16.88 4.56 14.09
CA GLU A 371 17.28 3.28 14.67
C GLU A 371 16.07 2.43 15.06
N VAL A 372 16.27 1.12 15.10
CA VAL A 372 15.29 0.11 15.53
C VAL A 372 15.98 -0.94 16.38
N SER A 373 15.38 -1.30 17.51
CA SER A 373 15.77 -2.42 18.35
C SER A 373 15.02 -3.68 17.92
N ALA A 374 15.74 -4.62 17.28
CA ALA A 374 15.17 -5.92 16.92
C ALA A 374 14.69 -6.71 18.14
N ALA A 375 15.32 -6.53 19.30
CA ALA A 375 14.90 -7.15 20.55
C ALA A 375 13.56 -6.58 21.05
N ASN A 376 13.34 -5.27 20.91
CA ASN A 376 12.07 -4.67 21.30
C ASN A 376 10.94 -5.07 20.34
N MET A 377 11.20 -5.14 19.03
CA MET A 377 10.21 -5.54 18.02
C MET A 377 9.51 -6.87 18.33
N ALA A 378 10.19 -7.80 19.01
CA ALA A 378 9.67 -9.11 19.43
C ALA A 378 9.32 -9.18 20.93
N SER A 379 9.21 -8.04 21.61
CA SER A 379 8.89 -7.94 23.04
C SER A 379 7.42 -7.60 23.24
N LEU A 380 6.80 -8.21 24.26
CA LEU A 380 5.48 -7.78 24.79
C LEU A 380 5.63 -6.69 25.85
N SER A 381 6.82 -6.54 26.43
CA SER A 381 7.15 -5.46 27.37
C SER A 381 7.60 -4.22 26.61
N LEU A 382 7.10 -3.06 27.02
CA LEU A 382 7.48 -1.78 26.42
C LEU A 382 8.91 -1.39 26.82
N ALA A 383 9.64 -0.80 25.87
CA ALA A 383 10.92 -0.17 26.15
C ALA A 383 10.71 1.07 27.02
N ALA A 384 11.44 1.14 28.14
CA ALA A 384 11.30 2.21 29.13
C ALA A 384 11.89 3.56 28.66
N ASP A 385 12.76 3.53 27.65
CA ASP A 385 13.37 4.72 27.04
C ASP A 385 12.49 5.38 25.97
N LEU A 386 11.34 4.79 25.66
CA LEU A 386 10.40 5.27 24.65
C LEU A 386 9.05 5.62 25.27
N PRO A 387 8.27 6.51 24.64
CA PRO A 387 6.93 6.84 25.12
C PRO A 387 6.05 5.59 25.23
N ALA A 388 5.28 5.51 26.31
CA ALA A 388 4.35 4.42 26.54
C ALA A 388 3.25 4.41 25.48
N VAL A 389 2.82 3.22 25.09
CA VAL A 389 1.70 3.03 24.16
C VAL A 389 0.45 2.69 24.97
N PRO A 390 -0.63 3.48 24.88
CA PRO A 390 -1.88 3.21 25.59
C PRO A 390 -2.46 1.83 25.26
N ASP A 391 -3.25 1.27 26.17
CA ASP A 391 -4.05 0.08 25.89
C ASP A 391 -5.16 0.36 24.87
N VAL A 392 -5.65 -0.69 24.21
CA VAL A 392 -6.87 -0.60 23.40
C VAL A 392 -8.04 -0.51 24.36
N ILE A 393 -8.77 0.61 24.32
CA ILE A 393 -10.04 0.81 25.04
C ILE A 393 -11.18 0.14 24.27
#